data_AF-A0A7I9XRN9-F1
#
_entry.id   AF-A0A7I9XRN9-F1
#
_cell.length_a   1.000
_cell.length_b   1.000
_cell.length_c   1.000
_cell.angle_alpha   90.00
_cell.angle_beta   90.00
_cell.angle_gamma   90.00
#
_symmetry.space_group_name_H-M   'P 1'
#
loop_
_entity.id
_entity.type
_entity.pdbx_description
1 polymer ?
#
loop_
_entity_poly.entity_id
_entity_poly.type
_entity_poly.pdbx_seq_one_letter_code
_entity_poly.pdbx_strand_id
1 'polypeptide(L)'
;MENRNDDEAVAEFNAIYQRWHHGELEVPLPGGETGRDVLDRYLPVLTDLRIRYLDDHDWTGDIIVVSHGAAIRLAAAALAGVDGGFVLDHHLGNTESVVLIPITDGRWSCVRWGELSPPFSPEPAPAPIADAVRCNTDPMA
;
A
#
# COMPACT_ATOMS: atom_id res chain seq x y z
N MET A 1 16.83 -14.25 -3.31
CA MET A 1 16.76 -14.09 -4.77
C MET A 1 17.53 -12.82 -5.11
N GLU A 2 18.80 -12.96 -5.47
CA GLU A 2 19.67 -11.83 -5.82
C GLU A 2 19.83 -11.83 -7.35
N ASN A 3 19.53 -10.70 -7.98
CA ASN A 3 19.96 -10.33 -9.34
C ASN A 3 19.24 -10.99 -10.55
N ARG A 4 17.90 -10.96 -10.57
CA ARG A 4 17.13 -11.09 -11.83
C ARG A 4 16.31 -9.83 -12.03
N ASN A 5 16.83 -8.93 -12.85
CA ASN A 5 16.18 -7.68 -13.26
C ASN A 5 15.64 -7.86 -14.70
N ASP A 6 15.02 -9.02 -14.95
CA ASP A 6 14.37 -9.31 -16.22
C ASP A 6 12.94 -8.76 -16.12
N ASP A 7 12.47 -8.03 -17.13
CA ASP A 7 11.15 -7.39 -17.14
C ASP A 7 10.00 -8.36 -16.80
N GLU A 8 10.16 -9.64 -17.16
CA GLU A 8 9.22 -10.72 -16.82
C GLU A 8 9.14 -10.98 -15.31
N ALA A 9 10.28 -10.99 -14.60
CA ALA A 9 10.30 -11.19 -13.16
C ALA A 9 9.70 -9.99 -12.41
N VAL A 10 9.91 -8.78 -12.93
CA VAL A 10 9.28 -7.55 -12.40
C VAL A 10 7.77 -7.58 -12.62
N ALA A 11 7.31 -7.97 -13.81
CA ALA A 11 5.89 -8.10 -14.12
C ALA A 11 5.21 -9.17 -13.25
N GLU A 12 5.84 -10.33 -13.08
CA GLU A 12 5.33 -11.41 -12.23
C GLU A 12 5.24 -10.99 -10.76
N PHE A 13 6.28 -10.33 -10.24
CA PHE A 13 6.26 -9.75 -8.90
C PHE A 13 5.10 -8.76 -8.74
N ASN A 14 4.95 -7.82 -9.67
CA ASN A 14 3.89 -6.80 -9.61
C ASN A 14 2.49 -7.43 -9.65
N ALA A 15 2.28 -8.44 -10.48
CA ALA A 15 0.99 -9.14 -10.57
C ALA A 15 0.63 -9.84 -9.24
N ILE A 16 1.59 -10.50 -8.59
CA ILE A 16 1.37 -11.15 -7.30
C ILE A 16 1.17 -10.11 -6.20
N TYR A 17 1.97 -9.05 -6.21
CA TYR A 17 1.87 -7.97 -5.24
C TYR A 17 0.51 -7.24 -5.31
N GLN A 18 -0.04 -7.04 -6.52
CA GLN A 18 -1.41 -6.55 -6.69
C GLN A 18 -2.44 -7.47 -6.02
N ARG A 19 -2.33 -8.78 -6.21
CA ARG A 19 -3.23 -9.76 -5.58
C ARG A 19 -3.16 -9.71 -4.05
N TRP A 20 -1.98 -9.51 -3.47
CA TRP A 20 -1.84 -9.34 -2.03
C TRP A 20 -2.65 -8.14 -1.50
N HIS A 21 -2.61 -7.00 -2.20
CA HIS A 21 -3.39 -5.80 -1.85
C HIS A 21 -4.90 -5.95 -2.12
N HIS A 22 -5.29 -6.94 -2.93
CA HIS A 22 -6.68 -7.38 -3.07
C HIS A 22 -7.09 -8.48 -2.07
N GLY A 23 -6.24 -8.82 -1.11
CA GLY A 23 -6.53 -9.73 -0.01
C GLY A 23 -6.08 -11.19 -0.23
N GLU A 24 -5.49 -11.51 -1.38
CA GLU A 24 -4.98 -12.86 -1.68
C GLU A 24 -3.58 -13.09 -1.10
N LEU A 25 -3.45 -12.95 0.23
CA LEU A 25 -2.15 -12.94 0.93
C LEU A 25 -1.41 -14.28 0.91
N GLU A 26 -2.10 -15.39 0.63
CA GLU A 26 -1.53 -16.75 0.61
C GLU A 26 -0.87 -17.11 -0.73
N VAL A 27 -0.90 -16.21 -1.73
CA VAL A 27 -0.24 -16.43 -3.02
C VAL A 27 1.26 -16.24 -2.85
N PRO A 28 2.12 -17.25 -3.11
CA PRO A 28 3.55 -17.10 -2.96
C PRO A 28 4.16 -16.38 -4.17
N LEU A 29 5.22 -15.62 -3.93
CA LEU A 29 6.16 -15.30 -5.01
C LEU A 29 6.85 -16.59 -5.48
N PRO A 30 7.20 -16.73 -6.77
CA PRO A 30 7.90 -17.90 -7.28
C PRO A 30 9.21 -18.14 -6.52
N GLY A 31 9.27 -19.25 -5.76
CA GLY A 31 10.43 -19.57 -4.92
C GLY A 31 10.65 -18.61 -3.75
N GLY A 32 9.63 -17.85 -3.34
CA GLY A 32 9.71 -16.83 -2.31
C GLY A 32 8.59 -16.91 -1.27
N GLU A 33 8.45 -15.82 -0.52
CA GLU A 33 7.44 -15.64 0.54
C GLU A 33 6.05 -15.39 -0.03
N THR A 34 5.02 -15.73 0.75
CA THR A 34 3.66 -15.20 0.58
C THR A 34 3.55 -13.80 1.22
N GLY A 35 2.45 -13.08 0.92
CA GLY A 35 2.16 -11.82 1.61
C GLY A 35 1.89 -12.03 3.10
N ARG A 36 1.32 -13.19 3.47
CA ARG A 36 1.14 -13.63 4.85
C ARG A 36 2.47 -13.77 5.57
N ASP A 37 3.44 -14.47 4.99
CA ASP A 37 4.76 -14.66 5.58
C ASP A 37 5.45 -13.32 5.87
N VAL A 38 5.36 -12.37 4.93
CA VAL A 38 5.90 -11.01 5.09
C VAL A 38 5.24 -10.29 6.27
N LEU A 39 3.92 -10.37 6.40
CA LEU A 39 3.20 -9.74 7.51
C LEU A 39 3.51 -10.41 8.85
N ASP A 40 3.59 -11.74 8.88
CA ASP A 40 3.83 -12.51 10.10
C ASP A 40 5.22 -12.23 10.70
N ARG A 41 6.22 -11.88 9.88
CA ARG A 41 7.53 -11.41 10.38
C ARG A 41 7.55 -9.92 10.74
N TYR A 42 6.74 -9.09 10.07
CA TYR A 42 6.83 -7.63 10.20
C TYR A 42 5.96 -7.08 11.32
N LEU A 43 4.71 -7.53 11.40
CA LEU A 43 3.72 -6.98 12.33
C LEU A 43 4.10 -7.19 13.82
N PRO A 44 4.64 -8.36 14.25
CA PRO A 44 5.03 -8.54 15.64
C PRO A 44 6.10 -7.53 16.10
N VAL A 45 7.02 -7.15 15.22
CA VAL A 45 8.06 -6.15 15.52
C VAL A 45 7.42 -4.79 15.76
N LEU A 46 6.45 -4.37 14.92
CA LEU A 46 5.75 -3.10 15.09
C LEU A 46 4.86 -3.09 16.33
N THR A 47 4.17 -4.20 16.61
CA THR A 47 3.36 -4.37 17.83
C THR A 47 4.21 -4.22 19.08
N ASP A 48 5.36 -4.86 19.11
CA ASP A 48 6.26 -4.82 20.25
C ASP A 48 6.91 -3.44 20.42
N LEU A 49 7.32 -2.77 19.34
CA LEU A 49 7.78 -1.37 19.40
C LEU A 49 6.72 -0.43 19.95
N ARG A 50 5.45 -0.61 19.56
CA ARG A 50 4.35 0.18 20.11
C ARG A 50 4.20 -0.05 21.61
N ILE A 51 4.10 -1.31 22.04
CA ILE A 51 3.88 -1.65 23.46
C ILE A 51 5.03 -1.13 24.32
N ARG A 52 6.27 -1.22 23.84
CA ARG A 52 7.46 -0.83 24.61
C ARG A 52 7.69 0.67 24.70
N TYR A 53 7.18 1.45 23.74
CA TYR A 53 7.54 2.86 23.61
C TYR A 53 6.31 3.75 23.37
N LEU A 54 5.51 3.48 22.35
CA LEU A 54 4.45 4.41 21.94
C LEU A 54 3.18 4.36 22.82
N ASP A 55 2.95 3.26 23.52
CA ASP A 55 1.88 3.15 24.53
C ASP A 55 2.35 3.63 25.92
N ASP A 56 3.65 3.95 26.10
CA ASP A 56 4.19 4.55 27.32
C ASP A 56 4.03 6.09 27.28
N HIS A 57 3.27 6.63 28.23
CA HIS A 57 2.99 8.08 28.30
C HIS A 57 4.22 8.92 28.66
N ASP A 58 5.26 8.33 29.26
CA ASP A 58 6.50 9.04 29.58
C ASP A 58 7.45 9.11 28.35
N TRP A 59 7.21 8.31 27.32
CA TRP A 59 7.95 8.36 26.07
C TRP A 59 7.44 9.46 25.15
N THR A 60 8.35 10.33 24.67
CA THR A 60 8.01 11.50 23.84
C THR A 60 8.63 11.50 22.45
N GLY A 61 9.31 10.41 22.07
CA GLY A 61 10.03 10.30 20.81
C GLY A 61 9.26 9.54 19.70
N ASP A 62 9.72 9.72 18.46
CA ASP A 62 9.27 8.89 17.33
C ASP A 62 10.19 7.67 17.13
N ILE A 63 9.64 6.63 16.51
CA ILE A 63 10.40 5.44 16.11
C ILE A 63 10.52 5.42 14.60
N ILE A 64 11.75 5.31 14.08
CA ILE A 64 12.02 5.16 12.66
C ILE A 64 12.39 3.71 12.36
N VAL A 65 11.59 3.08 11.50
CA VAL A 65 11.86 1.72 11.00
C VAL A 65 12.26 1.81 9.53
N VAL A 66 13.47 1.35 9.21
CA VAL A 66 13.98 1.33 7.83
C VAL A 66 13.78 -0.06 7.26
N SER A 67 13.10 -0.14 6.11
CA SER A 67 12.82 -1.39 5.42
C SER A 67 12.66 -1.19 3.91
N HIS A 68 12.19 -2.21 3.21
CA HIS A 68 11.93 -2.16 1.76
C HIS A 68 10.53 -1.62 1.47
N GLY A 69 10.39 -0.85 0.39
CA GLY A 69 9.13 -0.19 0.02
C GLY A 69 7.94 -1.14 -0.12
N ALA A 70 8.12 -2.35 -0.64
CA ALA A 70 7.05 -3.34 -0.71
C ALA A 70 6.57 -3.80 0.68
N ALA A 71 7.50 -4.05 1.60
CA ALA A 71 7.17 -4.46 2.96
C ALA A 71 6.52 -3.33 3.76
N ILE A 72 7.04 -2.09 3.64
CA ILE A 72 6.47 -0.90 4.30
C ILE A 72 5.03 -0.70 3.86
N ARG A 73 4.78 -0.71 2.55
CA ARG A 73 3.44 -0.49 1.99
C ARG A 73 2.45 -1.58 2.40
N LEU A 74 2.87 -2.86 2.33
CA LEU A 74 2.03 -3.98 2.74
C LEU A 74 1.68 -3.92 4.23
N ALA A 75 2.66 -3.69 5.11
CA ALA A 75 2.44 -3.59 6.55
C ALA A 75 1.58 -2.38 6.92
N ALA A 76 1.82 -1.21 6.31
CA ALA A 76 1.03 0.00 6.57
C ALA A 76 -0.43 -0.18 6.15
N ALA A 77 -0.67 -0.78 4.98
CA ALA A 77 -2.03 -1.10 4.52
C ALA A 77 -2.75 -2.03 5.51
N ALA A 78 -2.08 -3.09 5.95
CA ALA A 78 -2.63 -4.04 6.90
C ALA A 78 -2.93 -3.42 8.27
N LEU A 79 -2.06 -2.54 8.79
CA LEU A 79 -2.20 -1.94 10.11
C LEU A 79 -3.21 -0.80 10.18
N ALA A 80 -3.24 0.05 9.15
CA ALA A 80 -4.04 1.27 9.14
C ALA A 80 -5.27 1.19 8.23
N GLY A 81 -5.50 0.05 7.58
CA GLY A 81 -6.64 -0.15 6.68
C GLY A 81 -6.60 0.78 5.46
N VAL A 82 -5.39 1.07 4.93
CA VAL A 82 -5.24 1.84 3.70
C VAL A 82 -5.72 1.00 2.52
N ASP A 83 -6.51 1.60 1.63
CA ASP A 83 -7.08 0.88 0.49
C ASP A 83 -6.00 0.32 -0.44
N GLY A 84 -6.19 -0.93 -0.88
CA GLY A 84 -5.22 -1.60 -1.74
C GLY A 84 -5.02 -0.90 -3.08
N GLY A 85 -6.06 -0.31 -3.67
CA GLY A 85 -5.96 0.46 -4.91
C GLY A 85 -5.06 1.68 -4.74
N PHE A 86 -5.28 2.46 -3.67
CA PHE A 86 -4.41 3.58 -3.32
C PHE A 86 -2.94 3.14 -3.16
N VAL A 87 -2.68 2.02 -2.47
CA VAL A 87 -1.32 1.52 -2.24
C VAL A 87 -0.60 1.12 -3.53
N LEU A 88 -1.36 0.63 -4.51
CA LEU A 88 -0.85 0.23 -5.82
C LEU A 88 -0.58 1.44 -6.71
N ASP A 89 -1.41 2.47 -6.64
CA ASP A 89 -1.22 3.70 -7.42
C ASP A 89 -0.09 4.58 -6.85
N HIS A 90 0.10 4.56 -5.54
CA HIS A 90 1.07 5.41 -4.84
C HIS A 90 2.27 4.62 -4.31
N HIS A 91 3.26 4.41 -5.19
CA HIS A 91 4.55 3.84 -4.81
C HIS A 91 5.36 4.80 -3.93
N LEU A 92 6.19 4.23 -3.05
CA LEU A 92 7.16 5.02 -2.28
C LEU A 92 8.49 5.08 -3.04
N GLY A 93 8.92 6.30 -3.36
CA GLY A 93 10.25 6.58 -3.86
C GLY A 93 11.34 6.31 -2.81
N ASN A 94 12.60 6.34 -3.28
CA ASN A 94 13.73 6.23 -2.36
C ASN A 94 13.67 7.35 -1.32
N THR A 95 13.90 7.01 -0.05
CA THR A 95 13.84 7.91 1.12
C THR A 95 12.46 8.45 1.47
N GLU A 96 11.41 8.05 0.76
CA GLU A 96 10.04 8.34 1.20
C GLU A 96 9.62 7.42 2.35
N SER A 97 8.56 7.84 3.06
CA SER A 97 8.12 7.18 4.28
C SER A 97 6.59 7.18 4.42
N VAL A 98 6.09 6.27 5.23
CA VAL A 98 4.72 6.27 5.73
C VAL A 98 4.76 6.61 7.20
N VAL A 99 3.85 7.46 7.67
CA VAL A 99 3.73 7.81 9.08
C VAL A 99 2.45 7.22 9.63
N LEU A 100 2.61 6.39 10.66
CA LEU A 100 1.52 5.76 11.39
C LEU A 100 1.49 6.30 12.81
N ILE A 101 0.30 6.60 13.32
CA ILE A 101 0.08 6.96 14.73
C ILE A 101 -0.73 5.84 15.40
N PRO A 102 -0.38 5.45 16.63
CA PRO A 102 -1.23 4.54 17.39
C PRO A 102 -2.55 5.24 17.72
N ILE A 103 -3.64 4.51 17.56
CA ILE A 103 -4.99 4.89 18.02
C ILE A 103 -5.49 3.82 19.01
N THR A 104 -6.73 3.95 19.48
CA THR A 104 -7.30 3.01 20.46
C THR A 104 -7.34 1.57 19.94
N ASP A 105 -7.37 0.62 20.89
CA ASP A 105 -7.62 -0.80 20.62
C ASP A 105 -6.55 -1.49 19.77
N GLY A 106 -5.28 -1.08 19.91
CA GLY A 106 -4.15 -1.68 19.17
C GLY A 106 -4.10 -1.32 17.69
N ARG A 107 -5.01 -0.45 17.21
CA ARG A 107 -5.07 -0.03 15.81
C ARG A 107 -4.14 1.13 15.52
N TRP A 108 -3.92 1.38 14.23
CA TRP A 108 -3.09 2.47 13.74
C TRP A 108 -3.90 3.36 12.80
N SER A 109 -3.55 4.64 12.75
CA SER A 109 -3.99 5.54 11.69
C SER A 109 -2.80 5.90 10.83
N CYS A 110 -2.94 5.79 9.52
CA CYS A 110 -2.00 6.40 8.59
C CYS A 110 -2.29 7.91 8.55
N VAL A 111 -1.26 8.74 8.69
CA VAL A 111 -1.39 10.21 8.64
C VAL A 111 -0.55 10.84 7.54
N ARG A 112 0.36 10.07 6.93
CA ARG A 112 1.13 10.51 5.76
C ARG A 112 1.60 9.30 4.94
N TRP A 113 1.56 9.44 3.62
CA TRP A 113 2.08 8.46 2.67
C TRP A 113 2.95 9.17 1.63
N GLY A 114 4.27 9.09 1.74
CA GLY A 114 5.18 9.93 0.95
C GLY A 114 4.91 11.41 1.24
N GLU A 115 4.52 12.16 0.21
CA GLU A 115 4.09 13.56 0.31
C GLU A 115 2.57 13.73 0.51
N LEU A 116 1.80 12.63 0.46
CA LEU A 116 0.34 12.65 0.51
C LEU A 116 -0.19 12.67 1.95
N SER A 117 -1.33 13.33 2.12
CA SER A 117 -2.10 13.38 3.38
C SER A 117 -3.48 12.74 3.18
N PRO A 118 -4.14 12.24 4.24
CA PRO A 118 -5.43 11.55 4.12
C PRO A 118 -6.53 12.48 3.54
N PRO A 119 -7.58 11.92 2.91
CA PRO A 119 -7.94 10.49 2.87
C PRO A 119 -7.17 9.67 1.82
N PHE A 120 -6.76 8.46 2.19
CA PHE A 120 -6.03 7.53 1.32
C PHE A 120 -6.98 6.56 0.60
N SER A 121 -7.87 7.14 -0.21
CA SER A 121 -8.83 6.41 -1.05
C SER A 121 -8.31 6.32 -2.49
N PRO A 122 -8.73 5.31 -3.26
CA PRO A 122 -8.37 5.24 -4.68
C PRO A 122 -8.90 6.47 -5.43
N GLU A 123 -8.16 6.92 -6.44
CA GLU A 123 -8.59 8.05 -7.27
C GLU A 123 -9.85 7.64 -8.06
N PRO A 124 -10.92 8.46 -8.08
CA PRO A 124 -12.10 8.14 -8.85
C PRO A 124 -11.74 8.03 -10.33
N ALA A 125 -12.18 6.95 -10.98
CA ALA A 125 -11.96 6.75 -12.40
C ALA A 125 -12.41 7.98 -13.21
N PRO A 126 -11.64 8.42 -14.21
CA PRO A 126 -12.01 9.57 -15.02
C PRO A 126 -13.40 9.35 -15.63
N ALA A 127 -14.26 10.35 -15.50
CA ALA A 127 -15.61 10.28 -16.07
C ALA A 127 -15.53 9.99 -17.58
N PRO A 128 -16.40 9.14 -18.14
CA PRO A 128 -16.40 8.89 -19.57
C PRO A 128 -16.58 10.20 -20.33
N ILE A 129 -15.65 10.48 -21.23
CA ILE A 129 -15.69 11.66 -22.09
C ILE A 129 -16.90 11.49 -23.02
N ALA A 130 -18.01 12.16 -22.70
CA ALA A 130 -19.19 12.15 -23.53
C ALA A 130 -19.01 13.12 -24.72
N ASP A 131 -18.18 12.75 -25.70
CA ASP A 131 -18.12 13.45 -26.97
C ASP A 131 -17.84 12.49 -28.15
N ALA A 132 -18.93 12.07 -28.77
CA ALA A 132 -19.14 11.55 -30.14
C ALA A 132 -20.37 10.62 -30.06
N VAL A 133 -21.57 10.96 -30.55
CA VAL A 133 -21.90 11.13 -31.97
C VAL A 133 -23.21 11.93 -32.05
N ARG A 134 -23.17 13.15 -32.60
CA ARG A 134 -24.31 13.71 -33.36
C ARG A 134 -24.01 13.44 -34.82
N CYS A 135 -24.40 12.27 -35.33
CA CYS A 135 -24.45 12.02 -36.75
C CYS A 135 -25.84 12.40 -37.25
N ASN A 136 -25.86 13.52 -37.96
CA ASN A 136 -26.70 13.87 -39.10
C ASN A 136 -28.05 13.14 -39.30
N THR A 137 -29.13 13.92 -39.29
CA THR A 137 -30.25 13.70 -40.22
C THR A 137 -30.69 15.05 -40.76
N ASP A 138 -30.18 15.41 -41.93
CA ASP A 138 -30.79 16.36 -42.86
C ASP A 138 -32.17 15.85 -43.29
N PRO A 139 -33.25 16.65 -43.20
CA PRO A 139 -34.50 16.32 -43.84
C PRO A 139 -34.57 17.04 -45.20
N MET A 140 -34.33 16.30 -46.28
CA MET A 140 -34.96 16.59 -47.57
C MET A 140 -36.22 15.74 -47.67
N ALA A 141 -37.37 16.34 -47.34
CA ALA A 141 -38.71 15.96 -47.80
C ALA A 141 -39.68 17.11 -47.51
#